data_AF-A0A7Y2E6I6-F1
#
_entry.id   AF-A0A7Y2E6I6-F1
#
_cell.length_a   1.000
_cell.length_b   1.000
_cell.length_c   1.000
_cell.angle_alpha   90.00
_cell.angle_beta   90.00
_cell.angle_gamma   90.00
#
_symmetry.space_group_name_H-M   'P 1'
#
loop_
_entity.id
_entity.type
_entity.pdbx_description
1 polymer ?
#
loop_
_entity_poly.entity_id
_entity_poly.type
_entity_poly.pdbx_seq_one_letter_code
_entity_poly.pdbx_strand_id
1 'polypeptide(L)'
;MANNSNYNLLIQKLDEFIRKFYKNQLIRGLIYSIALLTLFFISVTTFEYFAHLDTMPRTLLFYGFVIASMYVIGRFILFPLFKLYKLSATISHEQAARIIGNHFGNVEDKLLNILQLKKMENERNMQSDLINASIDQKIGDLKPVPFTAAIDLNRNKKYLRYLAVPMALLLVIVFAAPSLLQDGTKRLVNHRTFYERPAPFQFEIQNDDLSVVQQEDFRLNIRIVGDEVPDKVYLQTESGQFRLVKESTVDFYHVFKNVQKTTEFKLSADDFASGTYTLKALPNPLVLNFKVKLTYPRYLNRNSESMGNTGDLIIPAGTKVNWEFNTLNTDQLKMIFADTTLIPKRSEENKFVIDRRFLSHNNYSFVSSNDFLKSKDSILYAIHVIPDLYPTINVEQQRDSFSTKQIFFKGLIKDDYGFKDLKFVYKYVNSPDAIAKSDETFSEVIKINKTANQEQFFYYWDLNQMNIDPGDYLEYYFEVWDNDGVTGSKSARSQSKLFKAPSLRELAQ
;
A
#
# COMPACT_ATOMS: atom_id res chain seq x y z
N MET A 1 86.07 -28.14 -43.99
CA MET A 1 84.72 -27.89 -43.44
C MET A 1 84.68 -27.67 -41.91
N ALA A 2 85.82 -27.66 -41.19
CA ALA A 2 85.84 -27.52 -39.72
C ALA A 2 85.75 -26.06 -39.18
N ASN A 3 86.22 -25.04 -39.92
CA ASN A 3 86.34 -23.65 -39.44
C ASN A 3 85.03 -23.00 -38.99
N ASN A 4 83.88 -23.29 -39.61
CA ASN A 4 82.61 -22.69 -39.20
C ASN A 4 82.11 -23.25 -37.85
N SER A 5 82.58 -24.41 -37.41
CA SER A 5 82.07 -25.07 -36.20
C SER A 5 82.54 -24.39 -34.91
N ASN A 6 83.81 -24.02 -34.81
CA ASN A 6 84.38 -23.40 -33.60
C ASN A 6 83.87 -21.98 -33.36
N TYR A 7 83.75 -21.16 -34.41
CA TYR A 7 83.18 -19.82 -34.30
C TYR A 7 81.68 -19.84 -33.98
N ASN A 8 80.91 -20.75 -34.60
CA ASN A 8 79.50 -20.92 -34.26
C ASN A 8 79.31 -21.36 -32.80
N LEU A 9 80.22 -22.20 -32.27
CA LEU A 9 80.23 -22.57 -30.85
C LEU A 9 80.52 -21.36 -29.94
N LEU A 10 81.42 -20.46 -30.33
CA LEU A 10 81.70 -19.22 -29.60
C LEU A 10 80.46 -18.30 -29.57
N ILE A 11 79.82 -18.09 -30.73
CA ILE A 11 78.59 -17.30 -30.84
C ILE A 11 77.45 -17.93 -30.02
N GLN A 12 77.31 -19.26 -30.04
CA GLN A 12 76.34 -19.96 -29.21
C GLN A 12 76.59 -19.73 -27.72
N LYS A 13 77.86 -19.81 -27.26
CA LYS A 13 78.22 -19.50 -25.87
C LYS A 13 77.97 -18.04 -25.50
N LEU A 14 78.19 -17.09 -26.41
CA LEU A 14 77.84 -15.68 -26.23
C LEU A 14 76.32 -15.48 -26.16
N ASP A 15 75.55 -16.16 -26.99
CA ASP A 15 74.07 -16.16 -26.95
C ASP A 15 73.53 -16.79 -25.66
N GLU A 16 74.17 -17.83 -25.14
CA GLU A 16 73.86 -18.41 -23.82
C GLU A 16 74.11 -17.42 -22.68
N PHE A 17 75.23 -16.67 -22.75
CA PHE A 17 75.51 -15.58 -21.80
C PHE A 17 74.45 -14.48 -21.90
N ILE A 18 74.12 -14.01 -23.10
CA ILE A 18 73.11 -12.96 -23.33
C ILE A 18 71.74 -13.40 -22.80
N ARG A 19 71.32 -14.65 -23.05
CA ARG A 19 70.08 -15.22 -22.48
C ARG A 19 70.14 -15.26 -20.95
N LYS A 20 71.25 -15.70 -20.36
CA LYS A 20 71.42 -15.73 -18.90
C LYS A 20 71.44 -14.32 -18.29
N PHE A 21 71.96 -13.33 -19.00
CA PHE A 21 72.00 -11.92 -18.60
C PHE A 21 70.58 -11.35 -18.50
N TYR A 22 69.77 -11.51 -19.54
CA TYR A 22 68.39 -11.04 -19.52
C TYR A 22 67.52 -11.85 -18.55
N LYS A 23 67.78 -13.15 -18.36
CA LYS A 23 67.13 -13.95 -17.32
C LYS A 23 67.44 -13.42 -15.92
N ASN A 24 68.68 -13.03 -15.65
CA ASN A 24 69.07 -12.41 -14.38
C ASN A 24 68.41 -11.04 -14.19
N GLN A 25 68.37 -10.22 -15.24
CA GLN A 25 67.68 -8.92 -15.21
C GLN A 25 66.18 -9.07 -14.98
N LEU A 26 65.55 -10.08 -15.59
CA LEU A 26 64.14 -10.40 -15.40
C LEU A 26 63.86 -10.88 -13.98
N ILE A 27 64.67 -11.77 -13.41
CA ILE A 27 64.50 -12.22 -12.01
C ILE A 27 64.60 -11.03 -11.05
N ARG A 28 65.59 -10.14 -11.24
CA ARG A 28 65.70 -8.91 -10.45
C ARG A 28 64.51 -7.99 -10.65
N GLY A 29 64.11 -7.77 -11.90
CA GLY A 29 62.96 -6.97 -12.26
C GLY A 29 61.68 -7.49 -11.63
N LEU A 30 61.46 -8.80 -11.63
CA LEU A 30 60.30 -9.45 -11.03
C LEU A 30 60.27 -9.26 -9.51
N ILE A 31 61.42 -9.43 -8.83
CA ILE A 31 61.52 -9.17 -7.38
C ILE A 31 61.17 -7.71 -7.06
N TYR A 32 61.73 -6.74 -7.79
CA TYR A 32 61.43 -5.33 -7.57
C TYR A 32 60.00 -4.95 -7.93
N SER A 33 59.46 -5.49 -9.03
CA SER A 33 58.07 -5.26 -9.43
C SER A 33 57.11 -5.75 -8.37
N ILE A 34 57.27 -6.99 -7.88
CA ILE A 34 56.39 -7.51 -6.83
C ILE A 34 56.53 -6.65 -5.57
N ALA A 35 57.75 -6.36 -5.13
CA ALA A 35 57.96 -5.55 -3.92
C ALA A 35 57.32 -4.16 -4.01
N LEU A 36 57.50 -3.46 -5.14
CA LEU A 36 56.99 -2.12 -5.35
C LEU A 36 55.47 -2.11 -5.53
N LEU A 37 54.91 -3.05 -6.29
CA LEU A 37 53.46 -3.16 -6.49
C LEU A 37 52.74 -3.53 -5.20
N THR A 38 53.29 -4.47 -4.43
CA THR A 38 52.74 -4.84 -3.12
C THR A 38 52.77 -3.66 -2.16
N LEU A 39 53.90 -2.94 -2.07
CA LEU A 39 54.01 -1.77 -1.21
C LEU A 39 53.02 -0.67 -1.62
N PHE A 40 52.92 -0.40 -2.93
CA PHE A 40 52.03 0.64 -3.44
C PHE A 40 50.55 0.27 -3.22
N PHE A 41 50.18 -1.00 -3.44
CA PHE A 41 48.85 -1.51 -3.15
C PHE A 41 48.46 -1.33 -1.69
N ILE A 42 49.34 -1.70 -0.76
CA ILE A 42 49.10 -1.50 0.68
C ILE A 42 48.93 -0.02 1.01
N SER A 43 49.80 0.85 0.48
CA SER A 43 49.71 2.30 0.73
C SER A 43 48.38 2.88 0.24
N VAL A 44 47.94 2.52 -0.98
CA VAL A 44 46.70 3.04 -1.56
C VAL A 44 45.47 2.52 -0.80
N THR A 45 45.43 1.22 -0.48
CA THR A 45 44.30 0.62 0.27
C THR A 45 44.21 1.16 1.69
N THR A 46 45.34 1.32 2.37
CA THR A 46 45.39 1.91 3.72
C THR A 46 44.95 3.37 3.69
N PHE A 47 45.43 4.14 2.71
CA PHE A 47 45.06 5.54 2.57
C PHE A 47 43.56 5.71 2.26
N GLU A 48 43.01 4.88 1.36
CA GLU A 48 41.56 4.86 1.08
C GLU A 48 40.76 4.54 2.34
N TYR A 49 41.20 3.53 3.11
CA TYR A 49 40.49 3.05 4.29
C TYR A 49 40.34 4.13 5.36
N PHE A 50 41.39 4.90 5.64
CA PHE A 50 41.33 5.98 6.61
C PHE A 50 40.70 7.25 6.06
N ALA A 51 41.06 7.66 4.84
CA ALA A 51 40.66 8.96 4.30
C ALA A 51 39.24 9.01 3.71
N HIS A 52 38.56 7.86 3.53
CA HIS A 52 37.17 7.78 3.03
C HIS A 52 36.95 8.67 1.80
N LEU A 53 37.85 8.55 0.82
CA LEU A 53 37.95 9.49 -0.29
C LEU A 53 36.68 9.51 -1.15
N ASP A 54 36.25 10.71 -1.52
CA ASP A 54 35.20 10.94 -2.51
C ASP A 54 35.52 10.32 -3.89
N THR A 55 34.51 10.26 -4.75
CA THR A 55 34.56 9.63 -6.09
C THR A 55 35.74 10.13 -6.94
N MET A 56 36.03 11.44 -6.94
CA MET A 56 37.10 12.03 -7.76
C MET A 56 38.52 11.61 -7.33
N PRO A 57 38.98 11.85 -6.08
CA PRO A 57 40.31 11.43 -5.63
C PRO A 57 40.50 9.91 -5.70
N ARG A 58 39.44 9.13 -5.45
CA ARG A 58 39.46 7.67 -5.57
C ARG A 58 39.70 7.21 -7.01
N THR A 59 39.04 7.85 -7.97
CA THR A 59 39.23 7.58 -9.41
C THR A 59 40.67 7.91 -9.84
N LEU A 60 41.21 9.04 -9.37
CA LEU A 60 42.60 9.44 -9.67
C LEU A 60 43.62 8.45 -9.08
N LEU A 61 43.42 7.99 -7.84
CA LEU A 61 44.26 6.97 -7.22
C LEU A 61 44.19 5.62 -7.96
N PHE A 62 42.99 5.20 -8.39
CA PHE A 62 42.83 3.95 -9.14
C PHE A 62 43.57 4.00 -10.49
N TYR A 63 43.34 5.03 -11.31
CA TYR A 63 44.04 5.16 -12.59
C TYR A 63 45.55 5.41 -12.40
N GLY A 64 45.95 6.15 -11.37
CA GLY A 64 47.35 6.29 -10.97
C GLY A 64 47.98 4.93 -10.62
N PHE A 65 47.27 4.09 -9.88
CA PHE A 65 47.68 2.73 -9.57
C PHE A 65 47.84 1.87 -10.82
N VAL A 66 46.88 1.92 -11.75
CA VAL A 66 46.92 1.16 -13.02
C VAL A 66 48.07 1.62 -13.91
N ILE A 67 48.26 2.93 -14.10
CA ILE A 67 49.32 3.49 -14.94
C ILE A 67 50.70 3.16 -14.36
N ALA A 68 50.89 3.37 -13.05
CA ALA A 68 52.14 3.02 -12.37
C ALA A 68 52.43 1.53 -12.46
N SER A 69 51.40 0.68 -12.30
CA SER A 69 51.55 -0.77 -12.43
C SER A 69 51.96 -1.19 -13.83
N MET A 70 51.33 -0.60 -14.86
CA MET A 70 51.67 -0.83 -16.25
C MET A 70 53.10 -0.37 -16.58
N TYR A 71 53.52 0.78 -16.04
CA TYR A 71 54.89 1.28 -16.19
C TYR A 71 55.92 0.34 -15.55
N VAL A 72 55.68 -0.11 -14.32
CA VAL A 72 56.56 -1.03 -13.59
C VAL A 72 56.66 -2.37 -14.31
N ILE A 73 55.52 -2.98 -14.68
CA ILE A 73 55.50 -4.25 -15.42
C ILE A 73 56.16 -4.09 -16.79
N GLY A 74 55.87 -3.01 -17.53
CA GLY A 74 56.45 -2.72 -18.82
C GLY A 74 57.98 -2.60 -18.76
N ARG A 75 58.48 -1.81 -17.81
CA ARG A 75 59.91 -1.48 -17.69
C ARG A 75 60.75 -2.62 -17.11
N PHE A 76 60.22 -3.35 -16.13
CA PHE A 76 60.97 -4.36 -15.37
C PHE A 76 60.71 -5.81 -15.81
N ILE A 77 59.56 -6.09 -16.46
CA ILE A 77 59.20 -7.45 -16.90
C ILE A 77 59.17 -7.52 -18.43
N LEU A 78 58.31 -6.73 -19.09
CA LEU A 78 58.12 -6.84 -20.55
C LEU A 78 59.39 -6.51 -21.33
N PHE A 79 60.12 -5.45 -20.96
CA PHE A 79 61.32 -5.04 -21.67
C PHE A 79 62.46 -6.09 -21.60
N PRO A 80 62.83 -6.66 -20.43
CA PRO A 80 63.76 -7.80 -20.39
C PRO A 80 63.24 -9.05 -21.11
N LEU A 81 61.93 -9.29 -21.08
CA LEU A 81 61.31 -10.46 -21.71
C LEU A 81 61.33 -10.37 -23.25
N PHE A 82 61.01 -9.20 -23.83
CA PHE A 82 61.15 -8.97 -25.27
C PHE A 82 62.60 -9.12 -25.74
N LYS A 83 63.57 -8.71 -24.91
CA LYS A 83 65.00 -8.92 -25.19
C LYS A 83 65.42 -10.39 -25.08
N LEU A 84 64.83 -11.15 -24.17
CA LEU A 84 65.09 -12.59 -24.03
C LEU A 84 64.66 -13.37 -25.28
N TYR A 85 63.49 -13.04 -25.83
CA TYR A 85 62.93 -13.68 -27.03
C TYR A 85 63.38 -13.04 -28.35
N LYS A 86 64.37 -12.12 -28.31
CA LYS A 86 64.93 -11.41 -29.49
C LYS A 86 63.90 -10.57 -30.29
N LEU A 87 62.79 -10.14 -29.68
CA LEU A 87 61.79 -9.24 -30.31
C LEU A 87 62.18 -7.75 -30.29
N SER A 88 63.25 -7.39 -29.58
CA SER A 88 63.78 -6.02 -29.56
C SER A 88 65.32 -6.04 -29.58
N ALA A 89 65.96 -4.90 -29.86
CA ALA A 89 67.42 -4.78 -29.88
C ALA A 89 68.09 -5.37 -28.62
N THR A 90 68.86 -6.44 -28.83
CA THR A 90 69.66 -7.10 -27.80
C THR A 90 71.05 -6.47 -27.70
N ILE A 91 71.83 -6.83 -26.68
CA ILE A 91 73.22 -6.37 -26.60
C ILE A 91 74.02 -7.03 -27.72
N SER A 92 74.91 -6.27 -28.37
CA SER A 92 75.75 -6.84 -29.42
C SER A 92 76.74 -7.86 -28.85
N HIS A 93 77.25 -8.77 -29.70
CA HIS A 93 78.27 -9.73 -29.28
C HIS A 93 79.53 -9.04 -28.75
N GLU A 94 79.90 -7.87 -29.26
CA GLU A 94 81.00 -7.05 -28.76
C GLU A 94 80.71 -6.49 -27.35
N GLN A 95 79.47 -6.05 -27.09
CA GLN A 95 79.06 -5.60 -25.75
C GLN A 95 79.04 -6.76 -24.76
N ALA A 96 78.54 -7.93 -25.17
CA ALA A 96 78.59 -9.15 -24.36
C ALA A 96 80.03 -9.55 -24.03
N ALA A 97 80.94 -9.51 -25.03
CA ALA A 97 82.36 -9.78 -24.84
C ALA A 97 83.01 -8.81 -23.85
N ARG A 98 82.68 -7.51 -23.89
CA ARG A 98 83.17 -6.52 -22.92
C ARG A 98 82.67 -6.79 -21.50
N ILE A 99 81.39 -7.17 -21.34
CA ILE A 99 80.83 -7.50 -20.01
C ILE A 99 81.46 -8.78 -19.45
N ILE A 100 81.68 -9.79 -20.29
CA ILE A 100 82.38 -11.04 -19.91
C ILE A 100 83.84 -10.75 -19.56
N GLY A 101 84.51 -9.90 -20.34
CA GLY A 101 85.90 -9.48 -20.15
C GLY A 101 86.15 -8.76 -18.82
N ASN A 102 85.26 -7.82 -18.47
CA ASN A 102 85.31 -7.15 -17.16
C ASN A 102 85.21 -8.12 -15.97
N HIS A 103 84.60 -9.30 -16.16
CA HIS A 103 84.50 -10.33 -15.13
C HIS A 103 85.70 -11.28 -15.14
N PHE A 104 86.23 -11.60 -16.32
CA PHE A 104 87.39 -12.45 -16.53
C PHE A 104 88.49 -11.64 -17.22
N GLY A 105 89.28 -10.89 -16.46
CA GLY A 105 90.25 -9.91 -17.00
C GLY A 105 91.23 -10.46 -18.05
N ASN A 106 91.48 -11.78 -18.07
CA ASN A 106 92.36 -12.42 -19.06
C ASN A 106 91.69 -12.74 -20.41
N VAL A 107 90.39 -12.43 -20.57
CA VAL A 107 89.55 -12.88 -21.70
C VAL A 107 88.97 -11.71 -22.52
N GLU A 108 88.99 -10.49 -21.98
CA GLU A 108 88.41 -9.27 -22.59
C GLU A 108 88.96 -8.99 -23.98
N ASP A 109 90.27 -8.74 -24.07
CA ASP A 109 90.94 -8.38 -25.32
C ASP A 109 90.87 -9.52 -26.34
N LYS A 110 90.89 -10.77 -25.88
CA LYS A 110 90.85 -11.95 -26.77
C LYS A 110 89.48 -12.08 -27.46
N LEU A 111 88.38 -11.95 -26.71
CA LEU A 111 87.03 -12.04 -27.27
C LEU A 111 86.72 -10.88 -28.22
N LEU A 112 87.08 -9.65 -27.83
CA LEU A 112 86.84 -8.46 -28.65
C LEU A 112 87.65 -8.53 -29.96
N ASN A 113 88.92 -8.92 -29.88
CA ASN A 113 89.78 -9.08 -31.05
C ASN A 113 89.26 -10.15 -32.02
N ILE A 114 88.76 -11.30 -31.52
CA ILE A 114 88.17 -12.34 -32.39
C ILE A 114 86.92 -11.82 -33.11
N LEU A 115 86.04 -11.12 -32.41
CA LEU A 115 84.81 -10.57 -33.00
C LEU A 115 85.11 -9.47 -34.04
N GLN A 116 86.08 -8.59 -33.75
CA GLN A 116 86.53 -7.55 -34.69
C GLN A 116 87.22 -8.15 -35.93
N LEU A 117 88.07 -9.17 -35.75
CA LEU A 117 88.72 -9.87 -36.87
C LEU A 117 87.69 -10.54 -37.78
N LYS A 118 86.66 -11.21 -37.23
CA LYS A 118 85.60 -11.82 -38.04
C LYS A 118 84.74 -10.77 -38.75
N LYS A 119 84.47 -9.64 -38.10
CA LYS A 119 83.75 -8.51 -38.71
C LYS A 119 84.54 -7.95 -39.90
N MET A 120 85.84 -7.77 -39.76
CA MET A 120 86.73 -7.32 -40.85
C MET A 120 86.81 -8.34 -42.01
N GLU A 121 86.85 -9.64 -41.72
CA GLU A 121 86.80 -10.72 -42.73
C GLU A 121 85.51 -10.64 -43.55
N ASN A 122 84.36 -10.52 -42.87
CA ASN A 122 83.05 -10.44 -43.51
C ASN A 122 82.82 -9.14 -44.30
N GLU A 123 83.35 -8.01 -43.81
CA GLU A 123 83.20 -6.70 -44.47
C GLU A 123 84.11 -6.52 -45.69
N ARG A 124 85.29 -7.16 -45.71
CA ARG A 124 86.29 -7.02 -46.79
C ARG A 124 86.29 -8.17 -47.80
N ASN A 125 85.41 -9.17 -47.65
CA ASN A 125 85.40 -10.41 -48.46
C ASN A 125 86.79 -11.06 -48.61
N MET A 126 87.64 -10.91 -47.59
CA MET A 126 88.99 -11.47 -47.60
C MET A 126 88.95 -12.87 -46.98
N GLN A 127 88.77 -13.90 -47.81
CA GLN A 127 88.97 -15.29 -47.40
C GLN A 127 90.47 -15.57 -47.26
N SER A 128 91.01 -15.35 -46.07
CA SER A 128 92.38 -15.77 -45.73
C SER A 128 92.31 -16.96 -44.78
N ASP A 129 92.85 -18.10 -45.23
CA ASP A 129 92.99 -19.29 -44.39
C ASP A 129 93.83 -19.02 -43.13
N LEU A 130 94.75 -18.05 -43.18
CA LEU A 130 95.56 -17.60 -42.05
C LEU A 130 94.73 -16.87 -40.98
N ILE A 131 93.75 -16.06 -41.39
CA ILE A 131 92.85 -15.36 -40.45
C ILE A 131 91.97 -16.38 -39.75
N ASN A 132 91.40 -17.33 -40.50
CA ASN A 132 90.57 -18.38 -39.92
C ASN A 132 91.36 -19.31 -38.99
N ALA A 133 92.60 -19.69 -39.34
CA ALA A 133 93.48 -20.46 -38.46
C ALA A 133 93.84 -19.69 -37.17
N SER A 134 94.07 -18.38 -37.28
CA SER A 134 94.33 -17.50 -36.12
C SER A 134 93.11 -17.34 -35.21
N ILE A 135 91.91 -17.28 -35.80
CA ILE A 135 90.63 -17.27 -35.05
C ILE A 135 90.46 -18.60 -34.31
N ASP A 136 90.66 -19.74 -34.97
CA ASP A 136 90.47 -21.06 -34.38
C ASP A 136 91.48 -21.37 -33.26
N GLN A 137 92.75 -20.97 -33.42
CA GLN A 137 93.75 -21.09 -32.36
C GLN A 137 93.34 -20.27 -31.12
N LYS A 138 92.90 -19.01 -31.32
CA LYS A 138 92.47 -18.13 -30.22
C LYS A 138 91.16 -18.59 -29.58
N ILE A 139 90.25 -19.22 -30.32
CA ILE A 139 89.05 -19.86 -29.76
C ILE A 139 89.42 -21.07 -28.90
N GLY A 140 90.46 -21.81 -29.28
CA GLY A 140 91.02 -22.92 -28.50
C GLY A 140 91.38 -22.54 -27.08
N ASP A 141 92.09 -21.40 -26.92
CA ASP A 141 92.47 -20.84 -25.61
C ASP A 141 91.27 -20.46 -24.72
N LEU A 142 90.10 -20.22 -25.33
CA LEU A 142 88.89 -19.75 -24.66
C LEU A 142 87.92 -20.88 -24.29
N LYS A 143 88.11 -22.10 -24.81
CA LYS A 143 87.25 -23.26 -24.54
C LYS A 143 87.05 -23.59 -23.04
N PRO A 144 88.05 -23.44 -22.16
CA PRO A 144 87.90 -23.78 -20.73
C PRO A 144 87.06 -22.77 -19.92
N VAL A 145 86.78 -21.57 -20.44
CA VAL A 145 86.11 -20.51 -19.67
C VAL A 145 84.58 -20.61 -19.83
N PRO A 146 83.82 -20.87 -18.75
CA PRO A 146 82.36 -20.83 -18.82
C PRO A 146 81.86 -19.39 -18.81
N PHE A 147 81.54 -18.82 -19.98
CA PHE A 147 81.03 -17.43 -20.08
C PHE A 147 79.78 -17.20 -19.23
N THR A 148 78.93 -18.21 -19.06
CA THR A 148 77.73 -18.15 -18.23
C THR A 148 78.03 -18.01 -16.74
N ALA A 149 79.23 -18.35 -16.25
CA ALA A 149 79.60 -18.22 -14.84
C ALA A 149 79.79 -16.76 -14.40
N ALA A 150 79.99 -15.83 -15.35
CA ALA A 150 80.03 -14.39 -15.05
C ALA A 150 78.71 -13.84 -14.47
N ILE A 151 77.62 -14.58 -14.60
CA ILE A 151 76.32 -14.24 -14.03
C ILE A 151 75.93 -15.29 -12.99
N ASP A 152 76.05 -14.91 -11.73
CA ASP A 152 75.54 -15.68 -10.61
C ASP A 152 74.09 -15.27 -10.28
N LEU A 153 73.16 -16.19 -10.50
CA LEU A 153 71.74 -16.00 -10.19
C LEU A 153 71.47 -16.05 -8.67
N ASN A 154 72.32 -16.71 -7.88
CA ASN A 154 72.15 -16.81 -6.43
C ASN A 154 72.39 -15.46 -5.73
N ARG A 155 73.14 -14.54 -6.33
CA ARG A 155 73.27 -13.16 -5.82
C ARG A 155 71.94 -12.43 -5.74
N ASN A 156 70.92 -12.87 -6.48
CA ASN A 156 69.59 -12.26 -6.41
C ASN A 156 68.85 -12.54 -5.09
N LYS A 157 69.30 -13.54 -4.31
CA LYS A 157 68.75 -13.81 -2.97
C LYS A 157 68.90 -12.60 -2.03
N LYS A 158 69.91 -11.76 -2.22
CA LYS A 158 70.04 -10.50 -1.46
C LYS A 158 68.84 -9.57 -1.68
N TYR A 159 68.26 -9.57 -2.88
CA TYR A 159 67.12 -8.72 -3.20
C TYR A 159 65.80 -9.26 -2.65
N LEU A 160 65.72 -10.56 -2.31
CA LEU A 160 64.55 -11.12 -1.61
C LEU A 160 64.30 -10.43 -0.27
N ARG A 161 65.32 -9.85 0.38
CA ARG A 161 65.12 -9.06 1.61
C ARG A 161 64.26 -7.82 1.36
N TYR A 162 64.39 -7.17 0.21
CA TYR A 162 63.56 -6.02 -0.15
C TYR A 162 62.11 -6.42 -0.47
N LEU A 163 61.90 -7.63 -0.99
CA LEU A 163 60.57 -8.20 -1.18
C LEU A 163 59.93 -8.67 0.14
N ALA A 164 60.75 -9.16 1.08
CA ALA A 164 60.29 -9.68 2.36
C ALA A 164 59.57 -8.61 3.20
N VAL A 165 60.03 -7.36 3.16
CA VAL A 165 59.44 -6.27 3.97
C VAL A 165 57.99 -5.96 3.57
N PRO A 166 57.66 -5.64 2.30
CA PRO A 166 56.27 -5.44 1.88
C PRO A 166 55.40 -6.70 2.06
N MET A 167 55.97 -7.90 1.84
CA MET A 167 55.22 -9.14 1.99
C MET A 167 54.87 -9.48 3.45
N ALA A 168 55.81 -9.25 4.38
CA ALA A 168 55.54 -9.41 5.81
C ALA A 168 54.48 -8.41 6.27
N LEU A 169 54.57 -7.16 5.81
CA LEU A 169 53.58 -6.12 6.12
C LEU A 169 52.19 -6.50 5.58
N LEU A 170 52.12 -7.01 4.34
CA LEU A 170 50.87 -7.53 3.78
C LEU A 170 50.29 -8.67 4.63
N LEU A 171 51.11 -9.64 5.03
CA LEU A 171 50.68 -10.76 5.88
C LEU A 171 50.14 -10.27 7.22
N VAL A 172 50.83 -9.33 7.89
CA VAL A 172 50.36 -8.75 9.15
C VAL A 172 48.98 -8.10 8.98
N ILE A 173 48.77 -7.32 7.92
CA ILE A 173 47.46 -6.69 7.68
C ILE A 173 46.38 -7.73 7.39
N VAL A 174 46.68 -8.78 6.61
CA VAL A 174 45.71 -9.85 6.31
C VAL A 174 45.21 -10.53 7.58
N PHE A 175 46.07 -10.75 8.57
CA PHE A 175 45.68 -11.41 9.82
C PHE A 175 45.13 -10.44 10.89
N ALA A 176 45.66 -9.22 10.98
CA ALA A 176 45.26 -8.26 12.01
C ALA A 176 44.03 -7.43 11.63
N ALA A 177 43.87 -7.09 10.34
CA ALA A 177 42.84 -6.19 9.85
C ALA A 177 42.41 -6.57 8.41
N PRO A 178 41.76 -7.73 8.21
CA PRO A 178 41.33 -8.17 6.88
C PRO A 178 40.34 -7.20 6.21
N SER A 179 39.52 -6.49 7.00
CA SER A 179 38.59 -5.46 6.51
C SER A 179 39.29 -4.29 5.83
N LEU A 180 40.49 -3.90 6.28
CA LEU A 180 41.27 -2.82 5.67
C LEU A 180 41.59 -3.13 4.21
N LEU A 181 41.98 -4.37 3.92
CA LEU A 181 42.25 -4.82 2.54
C LEU A 181 40.96 -5.09 1.77
N GLN A 182 39.97 -5.76 2.37
CA GLN A 182 38.72 -6.12 1.68
C GLN A 182 37.89 -4.88 1.33
N ASP A 183 37.58 -4.03 2.31
CA ASP A 183 36.78 -2.83 2.09
C ASP A 183 37.56 -1.81 1.26
N GLY A 184 38.85 -1.63 1.57
CA GLY A 184 39.74 -0.75 0.80
C GLY A 184 39.83 -1.12 -0.67
N THR A 185 40.03 -2.40 -0.97
CA THR A 185 40.07 -2.88 -2.36
C THR A 185 38.71 -2.81 -3.04
N LYS A 186 37.63 -3.21 -2.35
CA LYS A 186 36.26 -3.20 -2.90
C LYS A 186 35.82 -1.78 -3.25
N ARG A 187 36.13 -0.80 -2.39
CA ARG A 187 35.83 0.60 -2.64
C ARG A 187 36.72 1.20 -3.74
N LEU A 188 38.00 0.85 -3.78
CA LEU A 188 38.93 1.31 -4.82
C LEU A 188 38.59 0.78 -6.22
N VAL A 189 38.20 -0.50 -6.33
CA VAL A 189 37.75 -1.10 -7.61
C VAL A 189 36.43 -0.48 -8.05
N ASN A 190 35.48 -0.36 -7.11
CA ASN A 190 34.19 0.30 -7.34
C ASN A 190 34.32 1.83 -7.17
N HIS A 191 35.32 2.43 -7.83
CA HIS A 191 35.62 3.86 -7.71
C HIS A 191 34.51 4.79 -8.21
N ARG A 192 33.55 4.27 -8.98
CA ARG A 192 32.43 5.03 -9.55
C ARG A 192 31.14 4.94 -8.74
N THR A 193 31.08 4.06 -7.73
CA THR A 193 29.89 3.95 -6.88
C THR A 193 30.06 4.83 -5.66
N PHE A 194 29.12 5.73 -5.43
CA PHE A 194 29.04 6.49 -4.19
C PHE A 194 28.80 5.50 -3.04
N TYR A 195 29.77 5.37 -2.13
CA TYR A 195 29.60 4.58 -0.93
C TYR A 195 29.12 5.50 0.17
N GLU A 196 27.84 5.46 0.47
CA GLU A 196 27.29 6.06 1.68
C GLU A 196 27.90 5.35 2.88
N ARG A 197 28.39 6.12 3.85
CA ARG A 197 28.87 5.60 5.13
C ARG A 197 27.71 4.78 5.74
N PRO A 198 27.94 3.54 6.23
CA PRO A 198 26.89 2.84 6.95
C PRO A 198 26.46 3.73 8.12
N ALA A 199 25.16 4.01 8.22
CA ALA A 199 24.63 4.88 9.24
C ALA A 199 24.97 4.30 10.63
N PRO A 200 25.39 5.14 11.60
CA PRO A 200 25.75 4.68 12.94
C PRO A 200 24.53 4.20 13.74
N PHE A 201 23.32 4.40 13.20
CA PHE A 201 22.04 3.97 13.77
C PHE A 201 21.00 3.65 12.69
N GLN A 202 19.96 2.93 13.10
CA GLN A 202 18.76 2.62 12.31
C GLN A 202 17.50 3.08 13.04
N PHE A 203 16.49 3.48 12.26
CA PHE A 203 15.17 3.82 12.76
C PHE A 203 14.27 2.58 12.74
N GLU A 204 13.76 2.18 13.89
CA GLU A 204 12.82 1.06 14.04
C GLU A 204 11.44 1.59 14.45
N ILE A 205 10.45 1.42 13.57
CA ILE A 205 9.06 1.78 13.87
C ILE A 205 8.47 0.70 14.77
N GLN A 206 7.93 1.10 15.93
CA GLN A 206 7.36 0.18 16.92
C GLN A 206 5.86 -0.08 16.71
N ASN A 207 5.21 0.61 15.77
CA ASN A 207 3.81 0.39 15.43
C ASN A 207 3.64 -0.88 14.57
N ASP A 208 2.69 -1.75 14.92
CA ASP A 208 2.38 -2.97 14.17
C ASP A 208 1.87 -2.68 12.74
N ASP A 209 1.05 -1.64 12.60
CA ASP A 209 0.54 -1.17 11.30
C ASP A 209 0.62 0.36 11.21
N LEU A 210 0.93 0.84 10.01
CA LEU A 210 0.96 2.26 9.65
C LEU A 210 -0.37 2.64 8.99
N SER A 211 -1.46 2.39 9.71
CA SER A 211 -2.81 2.77 9.27
C SER A 211 -3.57 3.47 10.39
N VAL A 212 -4.40 4.43 10.02
CA VAL A 212 -5.27 5.18 10.94
C VAL A 212 -6.58 5.51 10.24
N VAL A 213 -7.68 5.54 11.00
CA VAL A 213 -8.97 6.01 10.47
C VAL A 213 -8.85 7.49 10.11
N GLN A 214 -9.41 7.89 8.96
CA GLN A 214 -9.45 9.29 8.56
C GLN A 214 -10.04 10.17 9.68
N GLN A 215 -9.43 11.33 9.87
CA GLN A 215 -9.77 12.34 10.88
C GLN A 215 -9.37 12.00 12.33
N GLU A 216 -8.79 10.83 12.57
CA GLU A 216 -8.21 10.48 13.86
C GLU A 216 -6.73 10.89 13.95
N ASP A 217 -6.24 10.94 15.19
CA ASP A 217 -4.84 11.21 15.50
C ASP A 217 -4.05 9.88 15.49
N PHE A 218 -2.87 9.86 14.86
CA PHE A 218 -1.98 8.70 14.84
C PHE A 218 -0.68 9.00 15.59
N ARG A 219 -0.37 8.19 16.60
CA ARG A 219 0.92 8.26 17.32
C ARG A 219 1.92 7.29 16.68
N LEU A 220 2.91 7.86 16.01
CA LEU A 220 4.07 7.14 15.48
C LEU A 220 5.13 7.01 16.57
N ASN A 221 5.47 5.77 16.92
CA ASN A 221 6.50 5.43 17.90
C ASN A 221 7.74 4.89 17.18
N ILE A 222 8.90 5.44 17.49
CA ILE A 222 10.18 5.12 16.84
C ILE A 222 11.22 4.83 17.90
N ARG A 223 11.97 3.76 17.71
CA ARG A 223 13.15 3.41 18.49
C ARG A 223 14.39 3.52 17.62
N ILE A 224 15.46 4.07 18.16
CA ILE A 224 16.76 4.14 17.49
C ILE A 224 17.65 3.00 18.01
N VAL A 225 18.21 2.22 17.09
CA VAL A 225 19.13 1.12 17.40
C VAL A 225 20.47 1.40 16.72
N GLY A 226 21.56 1.50 17.47
CA GLY A 226 22.89 1.83 16.95
C GLY A 226 23.91 2.15 18.02
N ASP A 227 25.15 2.38 17.59
CA ASP A 227 26.27 2.73 18.48
C ASP A 227 26.24 4.21 18.89
N GLU A 228 25.65 5.08 18.05
CA GLU A 228 25.42 6.49 18.35
C GLU A 228 23.93 6.84 18.21
N VAL A 229 23.39 7.55 19.19
CA VAL A 229 21.97 7.93 19.21
C VAL A 229 21.85 9.45 19.06
N PRO A 230 21.20 9.95 18.00
CA PRO A 230 21.10 11.38 17.75
C PRO A 230 20.18 12.06 18.76
N ASP A 231 20.50 13.31 19.11
CA ASP A 231 19.70 14.10 20.05
C ASP A 231 18.40 14.67 19.44
N LYS A 232 18.37 14.80 18.12
CA LYS A 232 17.24 15.37 17.38
C LYS A 232 16.93 14.51 16.17
N VAL A 233 15.70 13.99 16.16
CA VAL A 233 15.11 13.34 14.98
C VAL A 233 14.05 14.26 14.40
N TYR A 234 13.96 14.27 13.08
CA TYR A 234 12.96 15.00 12.32
C TYR A 234 12.15 14.05 11.44
N LEU A 235 10.89 14.39 11.26
CA LEU A 235 9.93 13.75 10.38
C LEU A 235 9.71 14.69 9.19
N GLN A 236 10.08 14.23 8.00
CA GLN A 236 9.92 14.97 6.76
C GLN A 236 8.72 14.44 5.99
N THR A 237 7.78 15.32 5.66
CA THR A 237 6.59 15.04 4.86
C THR A 237 6.49 16.05 3.72
N GLU A 238 5.52 15.88 2.82
CA GLU A 238 5.18 16.93 1.83
C GLU A 238 4.85 18.28 2.48
N SER A 239 4.25 18.25 3.68
CA SER A 239 3.81 19.46 4.39
C SER A 239 4.93 20.21 5.12
N GLY A 240 6.11 19.60 5.23
CA GLY A 240 7.27 20.18 5.91
C GLY A 240 8.02 19.19 6.81
N GLN A 241 8.96 19.74 7.58
CA GLN A 241 9.81 19.01 8.50
C GLN A 241 9.39 19.30 9.95
N PHE A 242 9.09 18.26 10.71
CA PHE A 242 8.65 18.35 12.10
C PHE A 242 9.66 17.67 13.01
N ARG A 243 9.97 18.26 14.16
CA ARG A 243 10.85 17.63 15.15
C ARG A 243 10.06 16.61 15.98
N LEU A 244 10.62 15.42 16.16
CA LEU A 244 10.02 14.39 17.02
C LEU A 244 10.20 14.76 18.50
N VAL A 245 9.28 14.27 19.34
CA VAL A 245 9.38 14.40 20.79
C VAL A 245 10.21 13.24 21.32
N LYS A 246 11.21 13.54 22.15
CA LYS A 246 12.09 12.55 22.80
C LYS A 246 11.40 12.02 24.06
N GLU A 247 11.15 10.72 24.12
CA GLU A 247 10.53 10.05 25.28
C GLU A 247 11.59 9.39 26.17
N SER A 248 12.63 8.79 25.57
CA SER A 248 13.80 8.24 26.26
C SER A 248 15.09 8.60 25.51
N THR A 249 16.24 8.03 25.91
CA THR A 249 17.49 8.19 25.13
C THR A 249 17.36 7.63 23.72
N VAL A 250 16.60 6.55 23.54
CA VAL A 250 16.46 5.81 22.26
C VAL A 250 15.04 5.88 21.67
N ASP A 251 14.03 6.22 22.45
CA ASP A 251 12.63 6.24 22.02
C ASP A 251 12.14 7.68 21.73
N PHE A 252 11.51 7.84 20.58
CA PHE A 252 10.94 9.08 20.07
C PHE A 252 9.51 8.84 19.58
N TYR A 253 8.69 9.88 19.59
CA TYR A 253 7.36 9.82 19.00
C TYR A 253 6.94 11.09 18.28
N HIS A 254 5.99 10.94 17.37
CA HIS A 254 5.29 12.04 16.71
C HIS A 254 3.80 11.73 16.64
N VAL A 255 2.96 12.74 16.82
CA VAL A 255 1.51 12.61 16.68
C VAL A 255 1.08 13.33 15.41
N PHE A 256 0.67 12.56 14.40
CA PHE A 256 -0.03 13.10 13.25
C PHE A 256 -1.45 13.44 13.69
N LYS A 257 -1.78 14.72 13.69
CA LYS A 257 -3.12 15.17 14.07
C LYS A 257 -4.06 15.13 12.87
N ASN A 258 -5.28 14.65 13.08
CA ASN A 258 -6.38 14.73 12.12
C ASN A 258 -5.98 14.26 10.71
N VAL A 259 -5.57 13.00 10.58
CA VAL A 259 -5.01 12.48 9.31
C VAL A 259 -6.10 12.36 8.25
N GLN A 260 -6.06 13.23 7.24
CA GLN A 260 -7.09 13.27 6.17
C GLN A 260 -6.78 12.36 4.99
N LYS A 261 -5.50 12.22 4.64
CA LYS A 261 -5.03 11.53 3.44
C LYS A 261 -3.79 10.70 3.73
N THR A 262 -3.61 9.65 2.95
CA THR A 262 -2.40 8.83 2.98
C THR A 262 -1.19 9.73 2.79
N THR A 263 -0.25 9.67 3.74
CA THR A 263 0.87 10.59 3.82
C THR A 263 2.17 9.79 3.79
N GLU A 264 3.05 10.13 2.84
CA GLU A 264 4.40 9.62 2.81
C GLU A 264 5.31 10.46 3.72
N PHE A 265 6.16 9.79 4.48
CA PHE A 265 7.09 10.45 5.38
C PHE A 265 8.45 9.74 5.40
N LYS A 266 9.48 10.51 5.75
CA LYS A 266 10.84 10.05 6.01
C LYS A 266 11.29 10.52 7.38
N LEU A 267 12.16 9.74 8.01
CA LEU A 267 12.82 10.13 9.25
C LEU A 267 14.23 10.60 8.91
N SER A 268 14.67 11.70 9.50
CA SER A 268 16.02 12.22 9.33
C SER A 268 16.62 12.62 10.66
N ALA A 269 17.90 12.30 10.85
CA ALA A 269 18.67 12.71 12.01
C ALA A 269 20.12 12.94 11.57
N ASP A 270 20.68 14.08 11.97
CA ASP A 270 21.99 14.56 11.52
C ASP A 270 22.08 14.52 9.98
N ASP A 271 23.04 13.76 9.42
CA ASP A 271 23.25 13.62 7.97
C ASP A 271 22.56 12.36 7.38
N PHE A 272 21.82 11.60 8.19
CA PHE A 272 21.23 10.32 7.78
C PHE A 272 19.70 10.40 7.68
N ALA A 273 19.15 9.75 6.65
CA ALA A 273 17.71 9.65 6.42
C ALA A 273 17.28 8.18 6.26
N SER A 274 16.08 7.87 6.72
CA SER A 274 15.44 6.57 6.53
C SER A 274 14.92 6.40 5.09
N GLY A 275 14.48 5.17 4.79
CA GLY A 275 13.58 4.93 3.66
C GLY A 275 12.26 5.69 3.79
N THR A 276 11.51 5.76 2.70
CA THR A 276 10.14 6.32 2.69
C THR A 276 9.18 5.35 3.35
N TYR A 277 8.40 5.83 4.31
CA TYR A 277 7.28 5.12 4.90
C TYR A 277 5.96 5.76 4.46
N THR A 278 4.88 4.98 4.49
CA THR A 278 3.55 5.45 4.08
C THR A 278 2.55 5.20 5.21
N LEU A 279 2.01 6.29 5.77
CA LEU A 279 0.89 6.23 6.70
C LEU A 279 -0.41 6.21 5.91
N LYS A 280 -1.14 5.10 5.94
CA LYS A 280 -2.42 4.93 5.24
C LYS A 280 -3.56 5.54 6.05
N ALA A 281 -4.30 6.46 5.42
CA ALA A 281 -5.54 6.98 5.99
C ALA A 281 -6.71 6.11 5.52
N LEU A 282 -7.24 5.27 6.40
CA LEU A 282 -8.36 4.39 6.13
C LEU A 282 -9.66 5.21 6.02
N PRO A 283 -10.43 5.06 4.94
CA PRO A 283 -11.61 5.87 4.72
C PRO A 283 -12.66 5.61 5.80
N ASN A 284 -13.15 6.65 6.46
CA ASN A 284 -14.16 6.52 7.52
C ASN A 284 -15.58 6.54 6.92
N PRO A 285 -16.37 5.45 7.01
CA PRO A 285 -17.71 5.38 6.43
C PRO A 285 -18.72 6.18 7.27
N LEU A 286 -19.15 7.34 6.76
CA LEU A 286 -19.98 8.28 7.51
C LEU A 286 -21.30 8.58 6.79
N VAL A 287 -22.37 8.74 7.57
CA VAL A 287 -23.64 9.33 7.09
C VAL A 287 -23.61 10.82 7.38
N LEU A 288 -23.51 11.65 6.34
CA LEU A 288 -23.37 13.11 6.47
C LEU A 288 -24.69 13.75 6.88
N ASN A 289 -25.76 13.37 6.21
CA ASN A 289 -27.12 13.79 6.50
C ASN A 289 -28.10 12.84 5.81
N PHE A 290 -29.37 12.95 6.17
CA PHE A 290 -30.44 12.24 5.50
C PHE A 290 -31.68 13.11 5.39
N LYS A 291 -32.51 12.81 4.41
CA LYS A 291 -33.81 13.42 4.18
C LYS A 291 -34.88 12.36 4.32
N VAL A 292 -35.96 12.72 4.99
CA VAL A 292 -37.15 11.88 5.12
C VAL A 292 -38.26 12.52 4.30
N LYS A 293 -38.92 11.71 3.48
CA LYS A 293 -40.11 12.10 2.72
C LYS A 293 -41.29 11.24 3.17
N LEU A 294 -42.33 11.92 3.64
CA LEU A 294 -43.54 11.31 4.17
C LEU A 294 -44.65 11.39 3.13
N THR A 295 -45.13 10.24 2.68
CA THR A 295 -46.29 10.13 1.80
C THR A 295 -47.45 9.56 2.62
N TYR A 296 -48.38 10.44 2.98
CA TYR A 296 -49.57 10.08 3.75
C TYR A 296 -50.58 9.30 2.91
N PRO A 297 -51.40 8.43 3.54
CA PRO A 297 -52.54 7.80 2.88
C PRO A 297 -53.48 8.81 2.21
N ARG A 298 -54.04 8.44 1.05
CA ARG A 298 -54.85 9.36 0.22
C ARG A 298 -56.12 9.86 0.93
N TYR A 299 -56.75 9.04 1.77
CA TYR A 299 -58.00 9.38 2.46
C TYR A 299 -57.85 10.52 3.48
N LEU A 300 -56.63 10.72 4.01
CA LEU A 300 -56.33 11.81 4.93
C LEU A 300 -56.28 13.19 4.25
N ASN A 301 -56.29 13.25 2.91
CA ASN A 301 -56.17 14.49 2.12
C ASN A 301 -54.99 15.39 2.54
N ARG A 302 -53.92 14.80 3.07
CA ARG A 302 -52.73 15.53 3.54
C ARG A 302 -51.64 15.55 2.46
N ASN A 303 -51.04 16.72 2.26
CA ASN A 303 -49.91 16.87 1.34
C ASN A 303 -48.68 16.12 1.86
N SER A 304 -47.86 15.60 0.95
CA SER A 304 -46.59 14.98 1.32
C SER A 304 -45.64 16.00 1.95
N GLU A 305 -44.90 15.57 2.95
CA GLU A 305 -43.97 16.41 3.70
C GLU A 305 -42.55 15.89 3.56
N SER A 306 -41.56 16.78 3.69
CA SER A 306 -40.15 16.37 3.70
C SER A 306 -39.39 17.12 4.77
N MET A 307 -38.57 16.38 5.51
CA MET A 307 -37.81 16.86 6.65
C MET A 307 -36.35 16.42 6.50
N GLY A 308 -35.42 17.31 6.84
CA GLY A 308 -33.99 17.01 6.83
C GLY A 308 -33.51 16.64 8.23
N ASN A 309 -32.66 15.61 8.32
CA ASN A 309 -31.94 15.20 9.53
C ASN A 309 -32.84 15.00 10.78
N THR A 310 -34.11 14.63 10.56
CA THR A 310 -35.09 14.38 11.62
C THR A 310 -35.34 12.89 11.66
N GLY A 311 -34.83 12.21 12.70
CA GLY A 311 -34.96 10.76 12.81
C GLY A 311 -36.16 10.29 13.62
N ASP A 312 -36.58 11.04 14.64
CA ASP A 312 -37.81 10.74 15.37
C ASP A 312 -39.02 11.24 14.60
N LEU A 313 -39.99 10.35 14.35
CA LEU A 313 -41.14 10.62 13.48
C LEU A 313 -42.44 10.33 14.21
N ILE A 314 -43.43 11.21 14.04
CA ILE A 314 -44.82 10.97 14.48
C ILE A 314 -45.71 11.02 13.25
N ILE A 315 -46.28 9.88 12.85
CA ILE A 315 -46.97 9.70 11.57
C ILE A 315 -48.29 8.93 11.72
N PRO A 316 -49.32 9.22 10.91
CA PRO A 316 -50.53 8.39 10.86
C PRO A 316 -50.24 6.97 10.38
N ALA A 317 -51.03 6.00 10.82
CA ALA A 317 -50.97 4.63 10.35
C ALA A 317 -51.09 4.54 8.83
N GLY A 318 -50.28 3.68 8.21
CA GLY A 318 -50.24 3.49 6.77
C GLY A 318 -49.41 4.52 6.00
N THR A 319 -48.77 5.48 6.67
CA THR A 319 -47.83 6.42 6.04
C THR A 319 -46.62 5.68 5.48
N LYS A 320 -46.26 6.02 4.24
CA LYS A 320 -45.05 5.54 3.58
C LYS A 320 -43.92 6.52 3.83
N VAL A 321 -42.86 6.06 4.49
CA VAL A 321 -41.67 6.83 4.80
C VAL A 321 -40.58 6.44 3.82
N ASN A 322 -39.97 7.42 3.17
CA ASN A 322 -38.83 7.25 2.29
C ASN A 322 -37.64 8.02 2.86
N TRP A 323 -36.53 7.33 3.07
CA TRP A 323 -35.27 7.93 3.51
C TRP A 323 -34.31 8.02 2.34
N GLU A 324 -33.69 9.18 2.21
CA GLU A 324 -32.60 9.46 1.28
C GLU A 324 -31.36 9.84 2.11
N PHE A 325 -30.35 8.99 2.09
CA PHE A 325 -29.11 9.19 2.84
C PHE A 325 -28.02 9.75 1.92
N ASN A 326 -27.30 10.76 2.40
CA ASN A 326 -26.04 11.20 1.80
C ASN A 326 -24.90 10.70 2.67
N THR A 327 -24.02 9.89 2.09
CA THR A 327 -22.93 9.22 2.79
C THR A 327 -21.57 9.63 2.22
N LEU A 328 -20.52 9.46 2.99
CA LEU A 328 -19.13 9.57 2.54
C LEU A 328 -18.43 8.25 2.79
N ASN A 329 -17.60 7.80 1.84
CA ASN A 329 -16.74 6.63 2.00
C ASN A 329 -17.48 5.34 2.45
N THR A 330 -18.74 5.17 2.02
CA THR A 330 -19.64 4.11 2.52
C THR A 330 -20.04 3.18 1.38
N ASP A 331 -19.67 1.90 1.49
CA ASP A 331 -20.03 0.87 0.51
C ASP A 331 -21.37 0.25 0.77
N GLN A 332 -21.69 0.04 2.04
CA GLN A 332 -22.95 -0.51 2.48
C GLN A 332 -23.53 0.30 3.63
N LEU A 333 -24.81 0.61 3.52
CA LEU A 333 -25.63 1.13 4.60
C LEU A 333 -26.59 0.03 5.06
N LYS A 334 -26.77 -0.14 6.36
CA LYS A 334 -27.77 -1.05 6.94
C LYS A 334 -28.69 -0.25 7.83
N MET A 335 -29.99 -0.45 7.67
CA MET A 335 -31.03 0.11 8.53
C MET A 335 -31.59 -1.01 9.40
N ILE A 336 -31.37 -0.91 10.71
CA ILE A 336 -31.72 -1.94 11.68
C ILE A 336 -32.99 -1.46 12.38
N PHE A 337 -34.11 -2.12 12.12
CA PHE A 337 -35.35 -1.96 12.86
C PHE A 337 -35.43 -2.98 13.99
N ALA A 338 -36.33 -2.77 14.95
CA ALA A 338 -36.55 -3.72 16.04
C ALA A 338 -36.97 -5.11 15.55
N ASP A 339 -37.63 -5.20 14.39
CA ASP A 339 -38.15 -6.44 13.82
C ASP A 339 -37.30 -7.01 12.68
N THR A 340 -36.60 -6.16 11.93
CA THR A 340 -35.97 -6.53 10.65
C THR A 340 -34.75 -5.66 10.38
N THR A 341 -33.77 -6.20 9.66
CA THR A 341 -32.67 -5.38 9.11
C THR A 341 -32.86 -5.27 7.61
N LEU A 342 -32.89 -4.04 7.11
CA LEU A 342 -33.01 -3.74 5.69
C LEU A 342 -31.73 -3.10 5.18
N ILE A 343 -31.43 -3.33 3.90
CA ILE A 343 -30.27 -2.74 3.22
C ILE A 343 -30.81 -1.72 2.22
N PRO A 344 -30.67 -0.41 2.50
CA PRO A 344 -30.98 0.64 1.54
C PRO A 344 -30.30 0.41 0.19
N LYS A 345 -31.02 0.71 -0.89
CA LYS A 345 -30.48 0.57 -2.25
C LYS A 345 -29.58 1.76 -2.56
N ARG A 346 -28.40 1.50 -3.12
CA ARG A 346 -27.52 2.55 -3.63
C ARG A 346 -28.14 3.14 -4.90
N SER A 347 -28.48 4.43 -4.85
CA SER A 347 -29.04 5.18 -5.98
C SER A 347 -27.95 5.88 -6.78
N GLU A 348 -26.95 6.43 -6.09
CA GLU A 348 -25.75 7.06 -6.65
C GLU A 348 -24.56 6.65 -5.78
N GLU A 349 -23.32 6.98 -6.19
CA GLU A 349 -22.09 6.58 -5.48
C GLU A 349 -22.15 6.86 -3.96
N ASN A 350 -22.67 8.03 -3.59
CA ASN A 350 -22.78 8.52 -2.21
C ASN A 350 -24.22 8.65 -1.70
N LYS A 351 -25.19 8.03 -2.38
CA LYS A 351 -26.61 8.11 -2.00
C LYS A 351 -27.28 6.76 -1.85
N PHE A 352 -27.98 6.60 -0.74
CA PHE A 352 -28.78 5.40 -0.46
C PHE A 352 -30.23 5.76 -0.23
N VAL A 353 -31.15 4.97 -0.78
CA VAL A 353 -32.58 5.19 -0.68
C VAL A 353 -33.28 3.94 -0.17
N ILE A 354 -34.23 4.12 0.74
CA ILE A 354 -35.11 3.06 1.21
C ILE A 354 -36.49 3.62 1.51
N ASP A 355 -37.51 2.81 1.26
CA ASP A 355 -38.88 3.12 1.66
C ASP A 355 -39.50 1.98 2.45
N ARG A 356 -40.31 2.35 3.45
CA ARG A 356 -41.09 1.42 4.25
C ARG A 356 -42.41 2.06 4.67
N ARG A 357 -43.48 1.25 4.72
CA ARG A 357 -44.79 1.64 5.23
C ARG A 357 -44.93 1.18 6.68
N PHE A 358 -45.46 2.04 7.55
CA PHE A 358 -45.62 1.74 8.97
C PHE A 358 -47.08 1.63 9.36
N LEU A 359 -47.42 0.57 10.10
CA LEU A 359 -48.75 0.34 10.67
C LEU A 359 -48.72 0.38 12.21
N SER A 360 -47.55 0.18 12.81
CA SER A 360 -47.31 0.17 14.24
C SER A 360 -46.02 0.91 14.57
N HIS A 361 -45.86 1.30 15.84
CA HIS A 361 -44.62 1.90 16.34
C HIS A 361 -43.42 1.01 16.03
N ASN A 362 -42.27 1.63 15.75
CA ASN A 362 -41.02 0.91 15.53
C ASN A 362 -39.82 1.80 15.86
N ASN A 363 -38.72 1.20 16.31
CA ASN A 363 -37.46 1.89 16.52
C ASN A 363 -36.47 1.47 15.43
N TYR A 364 -35.61 2.39 15.03
CA TYR A 364 -34.62 2.11 14.00
C TYR A 364 -33.28 2.81 14.25
N SER A 365 -32.22 2.22 13.75
CA SER A 365 -30.90 2.85 13.64
C SER A 365 -30.34 2.58 12.26
N PHE A 366 -29.28 3.30 11.89
CA PHE A 366 -28.54 3.01 10.67
C PHE A 366 -27.04 2.91 10.97
N VAL A 367 -26.38 2.02 10.25
CA VAL A 367 -24.94 1.74 10.37
C VAL A 367 -24.33 1.73 8.98
N SER A 368 -23.32 2.58 8.77
CA SER A 368 -22.50 2.63 7.57
C SER A 368 -21.29 1.71 7.68
N SER A 369 -20.85 1.15 6.56
CA SER A 369 -19.64 0.32 6.47
C SER A 369 -19.00 0.41 5.10
N ASN A 370 -17.70 0.17 5.04
CA ASN A 370 -16.91 -0.03 3.82
C ASN A 370 -16.01 -1.27 3.98
N ASP A 371 -15.18 -1.54 2.97
CA ASP A 371 -14.28 -2.70 2.96
C ASP A 371 -13.26 -2.73 4.12
N PHE A 372 -12.96 -1.58 4.73
CA PHE A 372 -11.95 -1.43 5.77
C PHE A 372 -12.55 -1.36 7.17
N LEU A 373 -13.69 -0.69 7.31
CA LEU A 373 -14.25 -0.28 8.60
C LEU A 373 -15.77 -0.41 8.60
N LYS A 374 -16.29 -0.79 9.77
CA LYS A 374 -17.71 -0.68 10.12
C LYS A 374 -17.85 0.47 11.10
N SER A 375 -18.80 1.39 10.84
CA SER A 375 -19.09 2.49 11.74
C SER A 375 -19.44 1.96 13.14
N LYS A 376 -18.84 2.56 14.16
CA LYS A 376 -19.06 2.22 15.57
C LYS A 376 -20.27 2.97 16.16
N ASP A 377 -20.61 4.12 15.59
CA ASP A 377 -21.67 4.99 16.11
C ASP A 377 -22.97 4.77 15.34
N SER A 378 -24.02 4.37 16.07
CA SER A 378 -25.39 4.29 15.56
C SER A 378 -26.32 5.06 16.47
N ILE A 379 -26.97 6.09 15.94
CA ILE A 379 -28.02 6.82 16.65
C ILE A 379 -29.32 6.03 16.53
N LEU A 380 -30.03 5.88 17.65
CA LEU A 380 -31.32 5.21 17.70
C LEU A 380 -32.44 6.23 17.61
N TYR A 381 -33.40 5.98 16.73
CA TYR A 381 -34.56 6.82 16.45
C TYR A 381 -35.86 6.04 16.64
N ALA A 382 -36.96 6.75 16.87
CA ALA A 382 -38.28 6.19 17.10
C ALA A 382 -39.32 6.68 16.08
N ILE A 383 -40.16 5.77 15.60
CA ILE A 383 -41.31 6.05 14.76
C ILE A 383 -42.57 5.78 15.59
N HIS A 384 -43.28 6.85 15.93
CA HIS A 384 -44.57 6.79 16.61
C HIS A 384 -45.70 6.83 15.59
N VAL A 385 -46.49 5.75 15.53
CA VAL A 385 -47.63 5.65 14.63
C VAL A 385 -48.92 6.01 15.37
N ILE A 386 -49.69 6.95 14.82
CA ILE A 386 -51.02 7.31 15.33
C ILE A 386 -52.06 6.45 14.60
N PRO A 387 -52.79 5.57 15.29
CA PRO A 387 -53.84 4.76 14.68
C PRO A 387 -55.08 5.59 14.36
N ASP A 388 -55.81 5.16 13.33
CA ASP A 388 -57.09 5.70 12.91
C ASP A 388 -58.21 5.12 13.79
N LEU A 389 -59.08 5.97 14.34
CA LEU A 389 -60.08 5.55 15.33
C LEU A 389 -61.34 4.97 14.68
N TYR A 390 -62.25 4.40 15.49
CA TYR A 390 -63.56 3.98 14.99
C TYR A 390 -64.51 5.17 14.97
N PRO A 391 -65.45 5.24 13.99
CA PRO A 391 -66.47 6.26 13.97
C PRO A 391 -67.42 6.09 15.18
N THR A 392 -68.09 7.16 15.57
CA THR A 392 -69.10 7.12 16.64
C THR A 392 -70.46 7.58 16.11
N ILE A 393 -71.53 6.94 16.59
CA ILE A 393 -72.89 7.25 16.20
C ILE A 393 -73.81 7.27 17.42
N ASN A 394 -74.54 8.37 17.61
CA ASN A 394 -75.57 8.52 18.62
C ASN A 394 -76.89 8.87 17.94
N VAL A 395 -77.96 8.13 18.25
CA VAL A 395 -79.27 8.32 17.61
C VAL A 395 -80.36 8.48 18.65
N GLU A 396 -81.06 9.60 18.57
CA GLU A 396 -82.29 9.88 19.31
C GLU A 396 -83.49 9.54 18.43
N GLN A 397 -84.49 8.90 19.04
CA GLN A 397 -85.73 8.55 18.36
C GLN A 397 -86.88 9.30 19.00
N GLN A 398 -87.72 9.90 18.15
CA GLN A 398 -88.97 10.50 18.55
C GLN A 398 -90.13 9.84 17.78
N ARG A 399 -91.18 9.46 18.50
CA ARG A 399 -92.43 8.94 17.92
C ARG A 399 -93.48 10.02 17.95
N ASP A 400 -94.33 10.05 16.93
CA ASP A 400 -95.54 10.87 16.98
C ASP A 400 -96.51 10.29 18.02
N SER A 401 -97.17 11.17 18.76
CA SER A 401 -98.23 10.78 19.71
C SER A 401 -99.51 10.33 18.99
N PHE A 402 -99.73 10.78 17.75
CA PHE A 402 -100.92 10.46 16.96
C PHE A 402 -100.76 9.26 16.02
N SER A 403 -99.53 8.85 15.71
CA SER A 403 -99.25 7.74 14.80
C SER A 403 -98.08 6.87 15.30
N THR A 404 -98.38 5.63 15.69
CA THR A 404 -97.36 4.65 16.12
C THR A 404 -96.51 4.13 14.95
N LYS A 405 -96.93 4.40 13.70
CA LYS A 405 -96.29 3.92 12.47
C LYS A 405 -95.30 4.91 11.85
N GLN A 406 -95.16 6.10 12.43
CA GLN A 406 -94.25 7.14 11.97
C GLN A 406 -93.15 7.37 13.00
N ILE A 407 -91.90 7.14 12.61
CA ILE A 407 -90.75 7.24 13.51
C ILE A 407 -89.74 8.23 12.95
N PHE A 408 -89.37 9.22 13.76
CA PHE A 408 -88.36 10.21 13.42
C PHE A 408 -87.07 9.91 14.17
N PHE A 409 -85.96 10.01 13.46
CA PHE A 409 -84.63 9.80 13.99
C PHE A 409 -83.79 11.06 13.78
N LYS A 410 -83.09 11.44 14.84
CA LYS A 410 -82.06 12.47 14.82
C LYS A 410 -80.77 11.82 15.29
N GLY A 411 -79.78 11.75 14.41
CA GLY A 411 -78.49 11.15 14.72
C GLY A 411 -77.33 12.12 14.61
N LEU A 412 -76.30 11.89 15.40
CA LEU A 412 -75.01 12.58 15.33
C LEU A 412 -73.92 11.55 15.08
N ILE A 413 -73.20 11.69 13.98
CA ILE A 413 -72.02 10.89 13.65
C ILE A 413 -70.75 11.73 13.82
N LYS A 414 -69.68 11.12 14.32
CA LYS A 414 -68.34 11.74 14.43
C LYS A 414 -67.24 10.77 14.00
N ASP A 415 -66.25 11.31 13.32
CA ASP A 415 -65.05 10.62 12.84
C ASP A 415 -63.86 11.59 12.76
N ASP A 416 -62.64 11.07 12.75
CA ASP A 416 -61.41 11.88 12.68
C ASP A 416 -61.04 12.29 11.24
N TYR A 417 -61.31 11.44 10.25
CA TYR A 417 -60.89 11.63 8.85
C TYR A 417 -62.03 11.56 7.82
N GLY A 418 -63.24 11.22 8.25
CA GLY A 418 -64.47 11.33 7.49
C GLY A 418 -65.19 9.99 7.28
N PHE A 419 -66.34 10.07 6.63
CA PHE A 419 -67.26 8.95 6.51
C PHE A 419 -67.26 8.36 5.10
N LYS A 420 -67.46 7.04 5.01
CA LYS A 420 -67.70 6.35 3.74
C LYS A 420 -69.17 6.20 3.44
N ASP A 421 -69.94 5.74 4.41
CA ASP A 421 -71.36 5.42 4.25
C ASP A 421 -72.12 5.47 5.58
N LEU A 422 -73.43 5.77 5.52
CA LEU A 422 -74.36 5.67 6.63
C LEU A 422 -75.60 4.93 6.14
N LYS A 423 -75.95 3.85 6.83
CA LYS A 423 -77.09 3.00 6.46
C LYS A 423 -78.08 2.88 7.61
N PHE A 424 -79.36 2.95 7.26
CA PHE A 424 -80.41 2.44 8.11
C PHE A 424 -80.63 0.96 7.76
N VAL A 425 -80.53 0.08 8.76
CA VAL A 425 -80.67 -1.36 8.57
C VAL A 425 -81.85 -1.84 9.41
N TYR A 426 -82.72 -2.65 8.81
CA TYR A 426 -83.79 -3.33 9.52
C TYR A 426 -83.94 -4.77 9.05
N LYS A 427 -84.41 -5.65 9.95
CA LYS A 427 -84.69 -7.06 9.65
C LYS A 427 -85.94 -7.54 10.39
N TYR A 428 -86.60 -8.53 9.80
CA TYR A 428 -87.74 -9.20 10.42
C TYR A 428 -87.23 -10.23 11.42
N VAL A 429 -87.71 -10.14 12.66
CA VAL A 429 -87.37 -11.07 13.73
C VAL A 429 -88.56 -12.00 13.96
N ASN A 430 -88.30 -13.31 13.94
CA ASN A 430 -89.35 -14.31 14.16
C ASN A 430 -89.98 -14.18 15.56
N SER A 431 -91.31 -14.24 15.58
CA SER A 431 -92.15 -14.16 16.77
C SER A 431 -93.05 -15.39 16.86
N PRO A 432 -93.43 -15.84 18.08
CA PRO A 432 -94.31 -17.00 18.27
C PRO A 432 -95.68 -16.86 17.57
N ASP A 433 -96.16 -15.64 17.37
CA ASP A 433 -97.49 -15.32 16.83
C ASP A 433 -97.47 -14.87 15.35
N ALA A 434 -96.29 -14.86 14.71
CA ALA A 434 -96.13 -14.37 13.33
C ALA A 434 -95.98 -15.52 12.32
N ILE A 435 -96.40 -15.28 11.07
CA ILE A 435 -96.09 -16.17 9.93
C ILE A 435 -94.58 -16.07 9.70
N ALA A 436 -93.85 -17.18 9.73
CA ALA A 436 -92.40 -17.20 9.57
C ALA A 436 -91.97 -16.47 8.28
N LYS A 437 -91.42 -15.26 8.42
CA LYS A 437 -90.79 -14.52 7.32
C LYS A 437 -89.30 -14.84 7.30
N SER A 438 -88.71 -14.79 6.11
CA SER A 438 -87.25 -14.93 5.94
C SER A 438 -86.53 -13.86 6.78
N ASP A 439 -85.36 -14.22 7.32
CA ASP A 439 -84.46 -13.31 8.08
C ASP A 439 -83.74 -12.33 7.11
N GLU A 440 -84.53 -11.74 6.21
CA GLU A 440 -84.05 -10.81 5.20
C GLU A 440 -83.70 -9.48 5.86
N THR A 441 -82.44 -9.08 5.65
CA THR A 441 -81.92 -7.81 6.11
C THR A 441 -82.06 -6.78 4.99
N PHE A 442 -82.78 -5.71 5.27
CA PHE A 442 -82.95 -4.58 4.38
C PHE A 442 -82.06 -3.43 4.83
N SER A 443 -81.47 -2.71 3.87
CA SER A 443 -80.63 -1.56 4.17
C SER A 443 -80.91 -0.40 3.23
N GLU A 444 -81.09 0.79 3.79
CA GLU A 444 -81.25 2.05 3.06
C GLU A 444 -80.07 2.97 3.31
N VAL A 445 -79.53 3.56 2.24
CA VAL A 445 -78.40 4.48 2.30
C VAL A 445 -78.89 5.89 2.62
N ILE A 446 -78.31 6.50 3.64
CA ILE A 446 -78.58 7.89 4.05
C ILE A 446 -77.49 8.78 3.47
N LYS A 447 -77.91 9.87 2.81
CA LYS A 447 -76.97 10.85 2.26
C LYS A 447 -76.32 11.64 3.40
N ILE A 448 -74.99 11.62 3.43
CA ILE A 448 -74.14 12.34 4.39
C ILE A 448 -72.99 13.03 3.65
N ASN A 449 -72.43 14.07 4.26
CA ASN A 449 -71.19 14.71 3.89
C ASN A 449 -69.97 13.86 4.31
N LYS A 450 -69.40 13.16 3.34
CA LYS A 450 -68.28 12.23 3.52
C LYS A 450 -66.98 12.86 4.01
N THR A 451 -66.80 14.17 3.85
CA THR A 451 -65.57 14.87 4.24
C THR A 451 -65.69 15.60 5.58
N ALA A 452 -66.87 15.60 6.21
CA ALA A 452 -67.05 16.22 7.50
C ALA A 452 -66.57 15.28 8.62
N ASN A 453 -65.97 15.84 9.67
CA ASN A 453 -65.57 15.08 10.86
C ASN A 453 -66.75 14.89 11.84
N GLN A 454 -67.83 15.66 11.66
CA GLN A 454 -69.04 15.55 12.44
C GLN A 454 -70.22 16.00 11.59
N GLU A 455 -71.31 15.22 11.62
CA GLU A 455 -72.54 15.55 10.92
C GLU A 455 -73.76 15.11 11.70
N GLN A 456 -74.80 15.94 11.64
CA GLN A 456 -76.11 15.59 12.17
C GLN A 456 -77.00 15.17 11.00
N PHE A 457 -77.64 14.00 11.12
CA PHE A 457 -78.58 13.50 10.12
C PHE A 457 -79.98 13.38 10.69
N PHE A 458 -80.96 13.46 9.80
CA PHE A 458 -82.36 13.20 10.10
C PHE A 458 -82.87 12.10 9.18
N TYR A 459 -83.60 11.15 9.74
CA TYR A 459 -84.20 10.07 8.98
C TYR A 459 -85.65 9.88 9.42
N TYR A 460 -86.54 9.78 8.45
CA TYR A 460 -87.97 9.54 8.66
C TYR A 460 -88.29 8.14 8.16
N TRP A 461 -88.88 7.34 9.03
CA TRP A 461 -89.27 5.97 8.72
C TRP A 461 -90.78 5.82 8.78
N ASP A 462 -91.39 5.52 7.63
CA ASP A 462 -92.82 5.30 7.49
C ASP A 462 -93.15 3.82 7.35
N LEU A 463 -93.63 3.24 8.44
CA LEU A 463 -94.00 1.82 8.49
C LEU A 463 -95.27 1.51 7.70
N ASN A 464 -96.04 2.52 7.26
CA ASN A 464 -97.22 2.28 6.41
C ASN A 464 -96.86 1.84 4.99
N GLN A 465 -95.64 2.16 4.55
CA GLN A 465 -95.15 1.80 3.22
C GLN A 465 -94.59 0.38 3.18
N MET A 466 -94.55 -0.30 4.32
CA MET A 466 -94.01 -1.65 4.48
C MET A 466 -95.14 -2.66 4.63
N ASN A 467 -94.96 -3.84 4.05
CA ASN A 467 -95.91 -4.95 4.17
C ASN A 467 -95.72 -5.70 5.51
N ILE A 468 -96.00 -5.00 6.61
CA ILE A 468 -95.86 -5.49 7.99
C ILE A 468 -97.17 -6.15 8.41
N ASP A 469 -97.12 -7.43 8.77
CA ASP A 469 -98.29 -8.16 9.26
C ASP A 469 -98.49 -7.90 10.76
N PRO A 470 -99.75 -7.94 11.25
CA PRO A 470 -100.02 -7.82 12.68
C PRO A 470 -99.26 -8.88 13.49
N GLY A 471 -98.48 -8.45 14.49
CA GLY A 471 -97.65 -9.33 15.33
C GLY A 471 -96.19 -9.49 14.88
N ASP A 472 -95.79 -8.91 13.75
CA ASP A 472 -94.40 -8.87 13.30
C ASP A 472 -93.49 -8.06 14.24
N TYR A 473 -92.23 -8.49 14.35
CA TYR A 473 -91.18 -7.78 15.07
C TYR A 473 -90.09 -7.33 14.09
N LEU A 474 -89.71 -6.06 14.19
CA LEU A 474 -88.66 -5.46 13.38
C LEU A 474 -87.52 -4.98 14.28
N GLU A 475 -86.33 -5.55 14.11
CA GLU A 475 -85.10 -5.01 14.70
C GLU A 475 -84.48 -4.02 13.70
N TYR A 476 -84.16 -2.82 14.17
CA TYR A 476 -83.54 -1.79 13.34
C TYR A 476 -82.42 -1.05 14.07
N TYR A 477 -81.43 -0.59 13.31
CA TYR A 477 -80.29 0.20 13.77
C TYR A 477 -79.71 1.04 12.63
N PHE A 478 -78.89 2.02 12.99
CA PHE A 478 -78.08 2.78 12.05
C PHE A 478 -76.64 2.28 12.12
N GLU A 479 -75.98 2.16 10.98
CA GLU A 479 -74.58 1.75 10.87
C GLU A 479 -73.81 2.78 10.06
N VAL A 480 -72.77 3.35 10.67
CA VAL A 480 -71.84 4.29 10.03
C VAL A 480 -70.52 3.59 9.73
N TRP A 481 -69.93 3.88 8.58
CA TRP A 481 -68.64 3.36 8.14
C TRP A 481 -67.66 4.51 7.94
N ASP A 482 -66.44 4.38 8.45
CA ASP A 482 -65.34 5.33 8.22
C ASP A 482 -64.74 5.17 6.80
N ASN A 483 -63.84 6.09 6.44
CA ASN A 483 -63.13 6.07 5.17
C ASN A 483 -61.72 5.46 5.24
N ASP A 484 -61.39 4.68 6.29
CA ASP A 484 -60.07 4.08 6.48
C ASP A 484 -59.69 3.20 5.28
N GLY A 485 -58.66 3.62 4.55
CA GLY A 485 -58.11 2.93 3.38
C GLY A 485 -56.86 2.07 3.68
N VAL A 486 -56.44 1.99 4.94
CA VAL A 486 -55.23 1.31 5.42
C VAL A 486 -55.58 -0.04 6.02
N THR A 487 -56.44 -0.05 7.04
CA THR A 487 -56.87 -1.28 7.73
C THR A 487 -58.21 -1.81 7.20
N GLY A 488 -58.85 -1.03 6.34
CA GLY A 488 -60.18 -1.28 5.81
C GLY A 488 -61.23 -0.51 6.60
N SER A 489 -62.34 -0.18 5.95
CA SER A 489 -63.37 0.67 6.56
C SER A 489 -63.94 0.01 7.81
N LYS A 490 -63.87 0.71 8.94
CA LYS A 490 -64.43 0.25 10.22
C LYS A 490 -65.85 0.78 10.35
N SER A 491 -66.66 0.06 11.13
CA SER A 491 -68.05 0.44 11.35
C SER A 491 -68.40 0.58 12.82
N ALA A 492 -69.40 1.42 13.07
CA ALA A 492 -70.06 1.55 14.37
C ALA A 492 -71.58 1.55 14.19
N ARG A 493 -72.28 0.96 15.16
CA ARG A 493 -73.74 0.82 15.14
C ARG A 493 -74.38 1.60 16.27
N SER A 494 -75.54 2.18 15.99
CA SER A 494 -76.40 2.71 17.05
C SER A 494 -76.99 1.57 17.87
N GLN A 495 -77.57 1.90 19.03
CA GLN A 495 -78.34 0.92 19.80
C GLN A 495 -79.46 0.33 18.93
N SER A 496 -79.51 -1.01 18.83
CA SER A 496 -80.62 -1.72 18.20
C SER A 496 -81.92 -1.44 18.93
N LYS A 497 -82.99 -1.19 18.18
CA LYS A 497 -84.34 -1.04 18.72
C LYS A 497 -85.30 -2.01 18.05
N LEU A 498 -86.33 -2.37 18.80
CA LEU A 498 -87.36 -3.31 18.37
C LEU A 498 -88.68 -2.56 18.19
N PHE A 499 -89.27 -2.71 17.02
CA PHE A 499 -90.65 -2.32 16.77
C PHE A 499 -91.52 -3.57 16.76
N LYS A 500 -92.60 -3.57 17.57
CA LYS A 500 -93.62 -4.61 17.59
C LYS A 500 -94.86 -4.07 16.91
N ALA A 501 -95.33 -4.71 15.84
CA ALA A 501 -96.60 -4.39 15.23
C ALA A 501 -97.75 -4.80 16.17
N PRO A 502 -98.80 -3.98 16.34
CA PRO A 502 -99.97 -4.37 17.12
C PRO A 502 -100.56 -5.69 16.60
N SER A 503 -100.86 -6.62 17.50
CA SER A 503 -101.51 -7.88 17.15
C SER A 503 -102.97 -7.66 16.74
N LEU A 504 -103.57 -8.60 16.02
CA LEU A 504 -105.00 -8.54 15.66
C LEU A 504 -105.94 -8.38 16.88
N ARG A 505 -105.52 -8.84 18.07
CA ARG A 505 -106.26 -8.67 19.33
C ARG A 505 -106.14 -7.26 19.90
N GLU A 506 -104.95 -6.66 19.80
CA GLU A 506 -104.68 -5.29 20.26
C GLU A 506 -105.30 -4.23 19.32
N LEU A 507 -105.50 -4.56 18.03
CA LEU A 507 -106.20 -3.69 17.05
C LEU A 507 -107.73 -3.75 17.16
N ALA A 508 -108.28 -4.79 17.79
CA ALA A 508 -109.72 -4.98 17.98
C ALA A 508 -110.24 -4.37 19.29
N GLN A 509 -109.34 -3.84 20.13
CA GLN A 509 -109.61 -3.00 21.30
C GLN A 509 -109.41 -1.53 20.95
#